data_AF-A0A4R4XMV6-F1
#
_entry.id   AF-A0A4R4XMV6-F1
#
_cell.length_a   1.000
_cell.length_b   1.000
_cell.length_c   1.000
_cell.angle_alpha   90.00
_cell.angle_beta   90.00
_cell.angle_gamma   90.00
#
_symmetry.space_group_name_H-M   'P 1'
#
loop_
_entity.id
_entity.type
_entity.pdbx_description
1 polymer ?
#
loop_
_entity_poly.entity_id
_entity_poly.type
_entity_poly.pdbx_seq_one_letter_code
_entity_poly.pdbx_strand_id
1 'polypeptide(L)'
;MAESPVGSEYARTRDIVVVFAVLMVLTAVLVIVLVQAWPPGPRTGPDGRTEIVPVSKTLHLAGWSPTMSRETSLFVIVMAAGALGAVAHVLRSFYWYVGNRALRRSWLMMYLLLPFVGALFGLVVYLVVRGGLTSPLGGPSDVNPYGVAAIAALVGQFSRETAEKFRAVFATLLAPARPGRDHAPAPTISGLEPARGPVGAAVTLHGSGLASATAVRFGGVRASVTDATDTLVRATVPAGATSGPPIVNTPDGAATSPQPFTVE
;
A
#
# COMPACT_ATOMS: atom_id res chain seq x y z
N MET A 1 14.04 -19.02 -21.12
CA MET A 1 14.41 -17.59 -20.92
C MET A 1 15.61 -17.61 -19.99
N ALA A 2 16.80 -17.20 -20.43
CA ALA A 2 17.99 -17.19 -19.57
C ALA A 2 17.84 -16.09 -18.52
N GLU A 3 18.04 -16.41 -17.24
CA GLU A 3 17.99 -15.41 -16.16
C GLU A 3 19.10 -14.37 -16.35
N SER A 4 18.76 -13.10 -16.12
CA SER A 4 19.72 -12.00 -16.21
C SER A 4 20.85 -12.21 -15.19
N PRO A 5 22.13 -12.08 -15.59
CA PRO A 5 23.27 -12.23 -14.67
C PRO A 5 23.40 -11.05 -13.70
N VAL A 6 22.61 -9.99 -13.85
CA VAL A 6 22.70 -8.77 -13.03
C VAL A 6 22.28 -9.08 -11.60
N GLY A 7 23.22 -8.91 -10.67
CA GLY A 7 22.96 -9.02 -9.23
C GLY A 7 23.08 -10.44 -8.64
N SER A 8 23.50 -11.42 -9.44
CA SER A 8 23.78 -12.79 -8.99
C SER A 8 25.15 -12.91 -8.32
N GLU A 9 26.05 -11.95 -8.48
CA GLU A 9 27.39 -12.00 -7.86
C GLU A 9 27.34 -11.94 -6.33
N TYR A 10 28.21 -12.73 -5.69
CA TYR A 10 28.48 -12.61 -4.26
C TYR A 10 29.31 -11.36 -3.96
N ALA A 11 29.13 -10.79 -2.77
CA ALA A 11 29.90 -9.65 -2.31
C ALA A 11 31.37 -10.05 -2.05
N ARG A 12 32.32 -9.21 -2.46
CA ARG A 12 33.74 -9.44 -2.16
C ARG A 12 34.09 -8.91 -0.77
N THR A 13 35.20 -9.36 -0.22
CA THR A 13 35.71 -8.91 1.09
C THR A 13 35.81 -7.39 1.18
N ARG A 14 36.31 -6.71 0.13
CA ARG A 14 36.37 -5.24 0.11
C ARG A 14 34.99 -4.59 0.21
N ASP A 15 33.99 -5.16 -0.47
CA ASP A 15 32.63 -4.61 -0.50
C ASP A 15 32.00 -4.78 0.89
N ILE A 16 32.23 -5.92 1.55
CA ILE A 16 31.81 -6.23 2.93
C ILE A 16 32.44 -5.24 3.92
N VAL A 17 33.75 -5.06 3.87
CA VAL A 17 34.48 -4.16 4.79
C VAL A 17 34.02 -2.71 4.65
N VAL A 18 33.83 -2.24 3.41
CA VAL A 18 33.34 -0.88 3.16
C VAL A 18 31.92 -0.68 3.72
N VAL A 19 30.99 -1.60 3.42
CA VAL A 19 29.61 -1.48 3.93
C VAL A 19 29.57 -1.57 5.44
N PHE A 20 30.36 -2.46 6.05
CA PHE A 20 30.50 -2.55 7.50
C PHE A 20 30.99 -1.23 8.10
N ALA A 21 32.05 -0.64 7.56
CA ALA A 21 32.59 0.63 8.04
C ALA A 21 31.57 1.77 7.93
N VAL A 22 30.86 1.87 6.80
CA VAL A 22 29.80 2.86 6.60
C VAL A 22 28.68 2.68 7.62
N LEU A 23 28.21 1.45 7.85
CA LEU A 23 27.16 1.16 8.83
C LEU A 23 27.60 1.49 10.27
N MET A 24 28.87 1.22 10.63
CA MET A 24 29.40 1.56 11.96
C MET A 24 29.50 3.07 12.17
N VAL A 25 30.03 3.80 11.19
CA VAL A 25 30.09 5.27 11.24
C VAL A 25 28.68 5.86 11.32
N LEU A 26 27.75 5.38 10.49
CA LEU A 26 26.35 5.81 10.52
C LEU A 26 25.72 5.55 11.89
N THR A 27 25.93 4.36 12.46
CA THR A 27 25.41 4.01 13.80
C THR A 27 25.94 4.99 14.86
N ALA A 28 27.25 5.25 14.87
CA ALA A 28 27.85 6.18 15.82
C ALA A 28 27.27 7.59 15.67
N VAL A 29 27.16 8.09 14.43
CA VAL A 29 26.55 9.40 14.15
C VAL A 29 25.10 9.46 14.61
N LEU A 30 24.29 8.44 14.33
CA LEU A 30 22.88 8.40 14.74
C LEU A 30 22.74 8.38 16.25
N VAL A 31 23.57 7.63 16.98
CA VAL A 31 23.57 7.62 18.46
C VAL A 31 23.96 8.99 19.00
N ILE A 32 25.01 9.62 18.46
CA ILE A 32 25.43 10.96 18.84
C ILE A 32 24.29 11.97 18.63
N VAL A 33 23.65 11.93 17.46
CA VAL A 33 22.50 12.80 17.13
C VAL A 33 21.35 12.57 18.10
N LEU A 34 21.00 11.31 18.38
CA LEU A 34 19.90 10.95 19.27
C LEU A 34 20.13 11.49 20.69
N VAL A 35 21.34 11.32 21.21
CA VAL A 35 21.73 11.81 22.56
C VAL A 35 21.74 13.34 22.61
N GLN A 36 22.31 14.00 21.60
CA GLN A 36 22.39 15.47 21.57
C GLN A 36 21.01 16.11 21.41
N ALA A 37 20.13 15.53 20.60
CA ALA A 37 18.77 16.03 20.38
C ALA A 37 17.84 15.78 21.58
N TRP A 38 18.16 14.84 22.49
CA TRP A 38 17.27 14.42 23.57
C TRP A 38 16.75 15.59 24.43
N PRO A 39 15.43 15.89 24.49
CA PRO A 39 14.95 17.05 25.23
C PRO A 39 15.09 16.84 26.74
N PRO A 40 15.29 17.91 27.53
CA PRO A 40 15.21 17.81 28.98
C PRO A 40 13.82 17.33 29.43
N GLY A 41 13.78 16.57 30.53
CA GLY A 41 12.53 16.11 31.13
C GLY A 41 11.72 17.26 31.75
N PRO A 42 10.43 17.03 32.06
CA PRO A 42 9.61 17.98 32.82
C PRO A 42 10.27 18.26 34.18
N ARG A 43 10.18 19.51 34.65
CA ARG A 43 10.64 19.90 36.00
C ARG A 43 9.43 20.17 36.87
N THR A 44 9.46 19.70 38.11
CA THR A 44 8.41 20.05 39.09
C THR A 44 8.82 21.34 39.78
N GLY A 45 7.99 22.38 39.65
CA GLY A 45 8.17 23.65 40.33
C GLY A 45 7.94 23.54 41.84
N PRO A 46 8.34 24.56 42.62
CA PRO A 46 8.08 24.61 44.07
C PRO A 46 6.59 24.57 44.42
N ASP A 47 5.72 24.91 43.48
CA ASP A 47 4.26 24.87 43.55
C ASP A 47 3.66 23.49 43.23
N GLY A 48 4.51 22.48 42.99
CA GLY A 48 4.09 21.12 42.64
C GLY A 48 3.64 20.96 41.18
N ARG A 49 3.66 22.02 40.36
CA ARG A 49 3.29 21.95 38.95
C ARG A 49 4.46 21.47 38.10
N THR A 50 4.18 20.64 37.11
CA THR A 50 5.20 20.18 36.18
C THR A 50 5.31 21.16 35.01
N GLU A 51 6.45 21.82 34.89
CA GLU A 51 6.75 22.76 33.82
C GLU A 51 7.72 22.15 32.81
N ILE A 52 7.42 22.34 31.53
CA ILE A 52 8.34 22.04 30.44
C ILE A 52 9.03 23.34 30.06
N VAL A 53 10.28 23.48 30.48
CA VAL A 53 11.06 24.68 30.16
C VAL A 53 11.39 24.68 28.66
N PRO A 54 11.03 25.74 27.90
CA PRO A 54 11.44 25.86 26.51
C PRO A 54 12.96 26.06 26.45
N VAL A 55 13.68 24.97 26.18
CA VAL A 55 15.14 24.95 26.05
C VAL A 55 15.48 24.70 24.60
N SER A 56 16.34 25.56 24.04
CA SER A 56 16.99 25.30 22.76
C SER A 56 18.26 24.49 23.00
N LYS A 57 18.52 23.47 22.17
CA LYS A 57 19.74 22.67 22.20
C LYS A 57 20.60 22.94 20.97
N THR A 58 21.91 22.86 21.11
CA THR A 58 22.84 22.92 19.98
C THR A 58 23.26 21.50 19.61
N LEU A 59 23.06 21.11 18.35
CA LEU A 59 23.58 19.86 17.82
C LEU A 59 24.99 20.12 17.29
N HIS A 60 25.98 19.36 17.69
CA HIS A 60 27.36 19.50 17.22
C HIS A 60 27.71 18.33 16.30
N LEU A 61 27.93 18.64 15.02
CA LEU A 61 28.23 17.68 13.97
C LEU A 61 29.25 18.25 13.01
N ALA A 62 30.49 17.76 13.06
CA ALA A 62 31.55 18.05 12.07
C ALA A 62 31.63 19.54 11.63
N GLY A 63 31.81 20.45 12.59
CA GLY A 63 31.93 21.90 12.32
C GLY A 63 30.60 22.62 12.09
N TRP A 64 29.47 21.92 12.10
CA TRP A 64 28.13 22.47 12.03
C TRP A 64 27.44 22.42 13.39
N SER A 65 26.81 23.53 13.81
CA SER A 65 26.23 23.67 15.14
C SER A 65 24.86 24.36 15.17
N PRO A 66 23.80 23.78 14.58
CA PRO A 66 22.48 24.39 14.58
C PRO A 66 21.87 24.39 15.97
N THR A 67 21.09 25.43 16.27
CA THR A 67 20.20 25.43 17.42
C THR A 67 18.87 24.79 17.05
N MET A 68 18.32 23.99 17.96
CA MET A 68 17.10 23.22 17.78
C MET A 68 16.14 23.56 18.91
N SER A 69 14.91 23.91 18.54
CA SER A 69 13.80 23.97 19.50
C SER A 69 13.44 22.55 19.97
N ARG A 70 12.70 22.44 21.07
CA ARG A 70 12.18 21.15 21.57
C ARG A 70 11.40 20.39 20.49
N GLU A 71 10.62 21.09 19.68
CA GLU A 71 9.83 20.46 18.62
C GLU A 71 10.71 19.88 17.51
N THR A 72 11.71 20.64 17.05
CA THR A 72 12.69 20.17 16.06
C THR A 72 13.47 18.98 16.59
N SER A 73 13.85 19.01 17.88
CA SER A 73 14.50 17.88 18.54
C SER A 73 13.69 16.59 18.47
N LEU A 74 12.35 16.64 18.63
CA LEU A 74 11.52 15.45 18.53
C LEU A 74 11.52 14.85 17.12
N PHE A 75 11.49 15.69 16.07
CA PHE A 75 11.63 15.21 14.69
C PHE A 75 12.99 14.51 14.48
N VAL A 76 14.07 15.10 14.98
CA VAL A 76 15.42 14.54 14.88
C VAL A 76 15.52 13.21 15.63
N ILE A 77 14.98 13.12 16.83
CA ILE A 77 14.94 11.88 17.64
C ILE A 77 14.21 10.77 16.90
N VAL A 78 13.04 11.07 16.35
CA VAL A 78 12.23 10.09 15.63
C VAL A 78 12.96 9.58 14.39
N MET A 79 13.53 10.48 13.59
CA MET A 79 14.29 10.08 12.40
C MET A 79 15.52 9.24 12.78
N ALA A 80 16.27 9.65 13.81
CA ALA A 80 17.45 8.94 14.27
C ALA A 80 17.10 7.56 14.86
N ALA A 81 16.06 7.48 15.70
CA ALA A 81 15.58 6.24 16.27
C ALA A 81 15.06 5.27 15.20
N GLY A 82 14.28 5.77 14.23
CA GLY A 82 13.83 4.98 13.09
C GLY A 82 14.98 4.45 12.22
N ALA A 83 15.99 5.28 11.96
CA ALA A 83 17.19 4.84 11.28
C ALA A 83 17.94 3.76 12.08
N LEU A 84 18.11 3.94 13.40
CA LEU A 84 18.77 2.97 14.27
C LEU A 84 18.04 1.62 14.32
N GLY A 85 16.70 1.63 14.34
CA GLY A 85 15.90 0.41 14.24
C GLY A 85 16.18 -0.35 12.93
N ALA A 86 16.21 0.35 11.81
CA ALA A 86 16.55 -0.23 10.52
C ALA A 86 18.01 -0.71 10.46
N VAL A 87 18.95 0.01 11.07
CA VAL A 87 20.34 -0.42 11.21
C VAL A 87 20.43 -1.73 12.00
N ALA A 88 19.68 -1.90 13.09
CA ALA A 88 19.65 -3.15 13.85
C ALA A 88 19.18 -4.33 12.98
N HIS A 89 18.13 -4.12 12.17
CA HIS A 89 17.68 -5.10 11.18
C HIS A 89 18.77 -5.42 10.15
N VAL A 90 19.40 -4.39 9.58
CA VAL A 90 20.47 -4.54 8.58
C VAL A 90 21.66 -5.30 9.16
N LEU A 91 22.14 -4.95 10.35
CA LEU A 91 23.27 -5.62 10.99
C LEU A 91 22.96 -7.09 11.27
N ARG A 92 21.74 -7.40 11.73
CA ARG A 92 21.30 -8.78 11.93
C ARG A 92 21.33 -9.59 10.64
N SER A 93 20.81 -9.04 9.56
CA SER A 93 20.85 -9.68 8.24
C SER A 93 22.29 -9.79 7.71
N PHE A 94 23.07 -8.71 7.83
CA PHE A 94 24.42 -8.60 7.31
C PHE A 94 25.35 -9.64 7.94
N TYR A 95 25.40 -9.75 9.28
CA TYR A 95 26.29 -10.72 9.93
C TYR A 95 25.93 -12.16 9.50
N TRP A 96 24.64 -12.47 9.38
CA TRP A 96 24.16 -13.80 9.00
C TRP A 96 24.64 -14.18 7.60
N TYR A 97 24.45 -13.30 6.61
CA TYR A 97 24.82 -13.58 5.24
C TYR A 97 26.33 -13.50 4.97
N VAL A 98 27.06 -12.64 5.69
CA VAL A 98 28.53 -12.62 5.64
C VAL A 98 29.08 -13.91 6.24
N GLY A 99 28.61 -14.31 7.42
CA GLY A 99 29.05 -15.54 8.10
C GLY A 99 28.80 -16.80 7.28
N ASN A 100 27.63 -16.86 6.62
CA ASN A 100 27.25 -17.98 5.74
C ASN A 100 27.80 -17.87 4.31
N ARG A 101 28.64 -16.87 4.01
CA ARG A 101 29.22 -16.62 2.66
C ARG A 101 28.15 -16.53 1.55
N ALA A 102 26.97 -16.07 1.91
CA ALA A 102 25.80 -16.02 1.03
C ALA A 102 25.37 -14.60 0.67
N LEU A 103 26.14 -13.58 1.09
CA LEU A 103 25.82 -12.19 0.81
C LEU A 103 25.97 -11.87 -0.68
N ARG A 104 24.88 -11.41 -1.31
CA ARG A 104 24.87 -10.93 -2.70
C ARG A 104 25.28 -9.46 -2.77
N ARG A 105 26.02 -9.10 -3.82
CA ARG A 105 26.50 -7.73 -4.07
C ARG A 105 25.37 -6.74 -4.34
N SER A 106 24.28 -7.20 -4.97
CA SER A 106 23.07 -6.40 -5.22
C SER A 106 22.38 -5.95 -3.93
N TRP A 107 22.52 -6.70 -2.83
CA TRP A 107 21.89 -6.37 -1.54
C TRP A 107 22.60 -5.23 -0.80
N LEU A 108 23.83 -4.89 -1.18
CA LEU A 108 24.62 -3.86 -0.49
C LEU A 108 23.95 -2.48 -0.57
N MET A 109 23.43 -2.10 -1.74
CA MET A 109 22.69 -0.84 -1.88
C MET A 109 21.41 -0.83 -1.06
N MET A 110 20.70 -1.96 -1.01
CA MET A 110 19.52 -2.11 -0.15
C MET A 110 19.88 -1.89 1.32
N TYR A 111 20.97 -2.49 1.82
CA TYR A 111 21.45 -2.29 3.19
C TYR A 111 21.83 -0.84 3.50
N LEU A 112 22.40 -0.11 2.54
CA LEU A 112 22.73 1.30 2.73
C LEU A 112 21.49 2.20 2.71
N LEU A 113 20.43 1.82 1.99
CA LEU A 113 19.19 2.59 1.87
C LEU A 113 18.20 2.34 3.01
N LEU A 114 18.19 1.14 3.60
CA LEU A 114 17.26 0.75 4.66
C LEU A 114 17.23 1.71 5.88
N PRO A 115 18.35 2.25 6.39
CA PRO A 115 18.34 3.25 7.45
C PRO A 115 17.54 4.51 7.11
N PHE A 116 17.58 4.98 5.86
CA PHE A 116 16.80 6.13 5.41
C PHE A 116 15.31 5.81 5.34
N VAL A 117 14.98 4.59 4.89
CA VAL A 117 13.59 4.09 4.91
C VAL A 117 13.05 4.02 6.34
N GLY A 118 13.85 3.53 7.29
CA GLY A 118 13.50 3.50 8.70
C GLY A 118 13.26 4.91 9.29
N ALA A 119 14.12 5.87 8.97
CA ALA A 119 13.93 7.28 9.37
C ALA A 119 12.63 7.87 8.80
N LEU A 120 12.35 7.62 7.52
CA LEU A 120 11.14 8.12 6.84
C LEU A 120 9.88 7.50 7.43
N PHE A 121 9.83 6.19 7.66
CA PHE A 121 8.66 5.57 8.29
C PHE A 121 8.46 6.06 9.72
N GLY A 122 9.54 6.18 10.51
CA GLY A 122 9.46 6.76 11.86
C GLY A 122 8.86 8.17 11.82
N LEU A 123 9.32 9.01 10.90
CA LEU A 123 8.82 10.37 10.70
C LEU A 123 7.33 10.38 10.32
N VAL A 124 6.91 9.55 9.38
CA VAL A 124 5.49 9.44 8.97
C VAL A 124 4.62 9.04 10.15
N VAL A 125 5.01 8.01 10.91
CA VAL A 125 4.25 7.58 12.10
C VAL A 125 4.15 8.69 13.13
N TYR A 126 5.26 9.40 13.38
CA TYR A 126 5.26 10.53 14.31
C TYR A 126 4.35 11.66 13.86
N LEU A 127 4.35 12.01 12.56
CA LEU A 127 3.45 13.03 12.02
C LEU A 127 1.98 12.63 12.17
N VAL A 128 1.65 11.35 11.98
CA VAL A 128 0.29 10.84 12.17
C VAL A 128 -0.14 10.93 13.64
N VAL A 129 0.73 10.52 14.56
CA VAL A 129 0.48 10.61 16.02
C VAL A 129 0.37 12.07 16.46
N ARG A 130 1.25 12.94 15.95
CA ARG A 130 1.30 14.36 16.30
C ARG A 130 0.17 15.17 15.65
N GLY A 131 -0.31 14.77 14.48
CA GLY A 131 -1.31 15.48 13.69
C GLY A 131 -2.77 15.25 14.10
N GLY A 132 -3.06 14.40 15.10
CA GLY A 132 -4.38 14.38 15.73
C GLY A 132 -5.14 13.05 15.75
N LEU A 133 -4.55 11.89 15.40
CA LEU A 133 -5.23 10.60 15.68
C LEU A 133 -5.28 10.25 17.19
N THR A 134 -4.57 10.98 18.05
CA THR A 134 -4.54 10.78 19.50
C THR A 134 -4.68 12.05 20.34
N SER A 135 -5.00 13.22 19.76
CA SER A 135 -5.13 14.47 20.56
C SER A 135 -6.53 15.05 20.50
N PRO A 136 -7.39 14.78 21.50
CA PRO A 136 -8.59 15.55 21.72
C PRO A 136 -8.31 16.93 22.36
N LEU A 137 -7.22 17.10 23.15
CA LEU A 137 -7.02 18.30 24.00
C LEU A 137 -5.55 18.61 24.39
N GLY A 138 -4.52 17.93 23.85
CA GLY A 138 -3.13 18.04 24.31
C GLY A 138 -2.21 18.89 23.41
N GLY A 139 -1.43 19.79 24.01
CA GLY A 139 -0.47 20.66 23.31
C GLY A 139 0.87 19.99 22.98
N PRO A 140 1.79 20.65 22.25
CA PRO A 140 3.13 20.13 21.91
C PRO A 140 3.98 19.67 23.12
N SER A 141 3.59 20.09 24.32
CA SER A 141 4.16 19.71 25.61
C SER A 141 4.03 18.21 25.92
N ASP A 142 2.96 17.56 25.47
CA ASP A 142 2.51 16.29 26.06
C ASP A 142 3.16 15.05 25.43
N VAL A 143 3.97 15.24 24.39
CA VAL A 143 4.65 14.14 23.70
C VAL A 143 5.85 13.65 24.51
N ASN A 144 5.80 12.40 24.94
CA ASN A 144 6.91 11.73 25.62
C ASN A 144 7.99 11.31 24.58
N PRO A 145 9.22 11.86 24.65
CA PRO A 145 10.31 11.53 23.72
C PRO A 145 10.69 10.05 23.73
N TYR A 146 10.61 9.37 24.88
CA TYR A 146 10.88 7.93 24.99
C TYR A 146 9.87 7.10 24.20
N GLY A 147 8.58 7.46 24.32
CA GLY A 147 7.50 6.76 23.62
C GLY A 147 7.64 6.87 22.11
N VAL A 148 7.84 8.09 21.58
CA VAL A 148 7.97 8.30 20.13
C VAL A 148 9.27 7.72 19.57
N ALA A 149 10.38 7.76 20.32
CA ALA A 149 11.62 7.12 19.91
C ALA A 149 11.49 5.60 19.85
N ALA A 150 10.86 4.98 20.85
CA ALA A 150 10.63 3.54 20.89
C ALA A 150 9.75 3.08 19.72
N ILE A 151 8.65 3.78 19.45
CA ILE A 151 7.78 3.49 18.30
C ILE A 151 8.56 3.63 17.00
N ALA A 152 9.30 4.73 16.82
CA ALA A 152 10.08 4.97 15.61
C ALA A 152 11.13 3.87 15.39
N ALA A 153 11.85 3.47 16.43
CA ALA A 153 12.84 2.39 16.35
C ALA A 153 12.20 1.04 15.97
N LEU A 154 11.05 0.69 16.55
CA LEU A 154 10.31 -0.52 16.17
C LEU A 154 9.86 -0.46 14.70
N VAL A 155 9.30 0.67 14.29
CA VAL A 155 8.88 0.91 12.89
C VAL A 155 10.05 0.76 11.92
N GLY A 156 11.22 1.30 12.27
CA GLY A 156 12.44 1.14 11.47
C GLY A 156 12.93 -0.31 11.41
N GLN A 157 12.89 -1.02 12.52
CA GLN A 157 13.31 -2.43 12.60
C GLN A 157 12.42 -3.37 11.78
N PHE A 158 11.13 -3.05 11.69
CA PHE A 158 10.11 -3.80 10.97
C PHE A 158 9.57 -2.98 9.78
N SER A 159 10.46 -2.34 9.03
CA SER A 159 10.08 -1.40 7.96
C SER A 159 9.26 -2.07 6.85
N ARG A 160 9.53 -3.35 6.54
CA ARG A 160 8.77 -4.12 5.55
C ARG A 160 7.34 -4.36 6.03
N GLU A 161 7.20 -4.89 7.24
CA GLU A 161 5.91 -5.17 7.86
C GLU A 161 5.12 -3.87 8.06
N THR A 162 5.80 -2.78 8.39
CA THR A 162 5.20 -1.44 8.49
C THR A 162 4.65 -0.98 7.15
N ALA A 163 5.40 -1.11 6.05
CA ALA A 163 4.94 -0.78 4.71
C ALA A 163 3.71 -1.63 4.29
N GLU A 164 3.73 -2.92 4.60
CA GLU A 164 2.62 -3.83 4.35
C GLU A 164 1.38 -3.44 5.16
N LYS A 165 1.56 -3.04 6.42
CA LYS A 165 0.44 -2.59 7.28
C LYS A 165 -0.15 -1.28 6.79
N PHE A 166 0.68 -0.33 6.37
CA PHE A 166 0.21 0.92 5.75
C PHE A 166 -0.59 0.65 4.49
N ARG A 167 -0.08 -0.21 3.60
CA ARG A 167 -0.82 -0.63 2.41
C ARG A 167 -2.20 -1.21 2.78
N ALA A 168 -2.26 -2.06 3.80
CA ALA A 168 -3.52 -2.66 4.25
C ALA A 168 -4.52 -1.60 4.77
N VAL A 169 -4.04 -0.61 5.53
CA VAL A 169 -4.88 0.50 6.01
C VAL A 169 -5.41 1.33 4.84
N PHE A 170 -4.53 1.75 3.92
CA PHE A 170 -4.94 2.52 2.74
C PHE A 170 -5.88 1.75 1.83
N ALA A 171 -5.63 0.45 1.60
CA ALA A 171 -6.51 -0.40 0.82
C ALA A 171 -7.92 -0.51 1.43
N THR A 172 -8.02 -0.45 2.76
CA THR A 172 -9.30 -0.45 3.47
C THR A 172 -10.01 0.90 3.35
N LEU A 173 -9.29 2.01 3.54
CA LEU A 173 -9.85 3.36 3.50
C LEU A 173 -10.27 3.79 2.09
N LEU A 174 -9.55 3.32 1.07
CA LEU A 174 -9.79 3.64 -0.35
C LEU A 174 -10.52 2.51 -1.08
N ALA A 175 -11.06 1.52 -0.36
CA ALA A 175 -11.86 0.47 -0.97
C ALA A 175 -13.12 1.08 -1.61
N PRO A 176 -13.55 0.62 -2.80
CA PRO A 176 -14.85 0.97 -3.34
C PRO A 176 -15.95 0.70 -2.31
N ALA A 177 -17.00 1.53 -2.35
CA ALA A 177 -18.19 1.27 -1.56
C ALA A 177 -18.69 -0.14 -1.87
N ARG A 178 -19.09 -0.88 -0.82
CA ARG A 178 -19.75 -2.17 -1.03
C ARG A 178 -21.01 -1.91 -1.87
N PRO A 179 -21.35 -2.79 -2.85
CA PRO A 179 -22.60 -2.67 -3.57
C PRO A 179 -23.76 -2.53 -2.57
N GLY A 180 -24.60 -1.53 -2.78
CA GLY A 180 -25.78 -1.32 -1.94
C GLY A 180 -26.74 -2.51 -2.04
N ARG A 181 -27.72 -2.59 -1.12
CA ARG A 181 -28.80 -3.60 -1.20
C ARG A 181 -29.62 -3.51 -2.50
N ASP A 182 -29.50 -2.40 -3.23
CA ASP A 182 -30.19 -2.13 -4.48
C ASP A 182 -29.33 -2.45 -5.72
N HIS A 183 -28.16 -3.08 -5.55
CA HIS A 183 -27.40 -3.58 -6.69
C HIS A 183 -28.14 -4.75 -7.32
N ALA A 184 -28.69 -4.54 -8.52
CA ALA A 184 -29.29 -5.61 -9.30
C ALA A 184 -28.22 -6.71 -9.53
N PRO A 185 -28.54 -7.99 -9.31
CA PRO A 185 -27.61 -9.07 -9.54
C PRO A 185 -27.14 -9.07 -11.00
N ALA A 186 -25.87 -9.42 -11.22
CA ALA A 186 -25.32 -9.53 -12.56
C ALA A 186 -26.23 -10.41 -13.45
N PRO A 187 -26.50 -10.01 -14.71
CA PRO A 187 -27.40 -10.75 -15.57
C PRO A 187 -26.85 -12.15 -15.84
N THR A 188 -27.73 -13.14 -15.91
CA THR A 188 -27.38 -14.50 -16.37
C THR A 188 -28.32 -14.93 -17.48
N ILE A 189 -27.85 -15.79 -18.38
CA ILE A 189 -28.68 -16.45 -19.40
C ILE A 189 -28.63 -17.95 -19.11
N SER A 190 -29.80 -18.56 -18.94
CA SER A 190 -29.97 -19.99 -18.71
C SER A 190 -30.32 -20.76 -19.98
N GLY A 191 -30.89 -20.09 -20.99
CA GLY A 191 -31.25 -20.70 -22.25
C GLY A 191 -31.76 -19.69 -23.28
N LEU A 192 -32.03 -20.18 -24.48
CA LEU A 192 -32.64 -19.41 -25.56
C LEU A 192 -33.59 -20.27 -26.38
N GLU A 193 -34.62 -19.64 -26.96
CA GLU A 193 -35.60 -20.31 -27.80
C GLU A 193 -36.18 -19.35 -28.86
N PRO A 194 -36.21 -19.74 -30.15
CA PRO A 194 -35.60 -20.94 -30.73
C PRO A 194 -34.06 -20.86 -30.79
N ALA A 195 -33.39 -22.01 -30.86
CA ALA A 195 -31.92 -22.08 -30.99
C ALA A 195 -31.37 -21.85 -32.40
N ARG A 196 -32.25 -21.67 -33.38
CA ARG A 196 -31.91 -21.39 -34.77
C ARG A 196 -33.01 -20.57 -35.45
N GLY A 197 -32.65 -19.85 -36.49
CA GLY A 197 -33.61 -19.17 -37.36
C GLY A 197 -32.99 -18.14 -38.30
N PRO A 198 -33.74 -17.67 -39.30
CA PRO A 198 -33.25 -16.68 -40.27
C PRO A 198 -33.14 -15.29 -39.66
N VAL A 199 -32.47 -14.38 -40.38
CA VAL A 199 -32.53 -12.93 -40.10
C VAL A 199 -34.00 -12.48 -40.02
N GLY A 200 -34.33 -11.70 -38.99
CA GLY A 200 -35.69 -11.25 -38.71
C GLY A 200 -36.49 -12.18 -37.77
N ALA A 201 -35.97 -13.36 -37.43
CA ALA A 201 -36.62 -14.24 -36.45
C ALA A 201 -36.62 -13.61 -35.04
N ALA A 202 -37.70 -13.84 -34.29
CA ALA A 202 -37.76 -13.46 -32.87
C ALA A 202 -37.15 -14.57 -32.00
N VAL A 203 -36.22 -14.18 -31.13
CA VAL A 203 -35.54 -15.08 -30.18
C VAL A 203 -35.78 -14.59 -28.77
N THR A 204 -36.14 -15.51 -27.89
CA THR A 204 -36.29 -15.27 -26.45
C THR A 204 -35.07 -15.84 -25.73
N LEU A 205 -34.41 -15.03 -24.91
CA LEU A 205 -33.33 -15.44 -24.01
C LEU A 205 -33.88 -15.48 -22.59
N HIS A 206 -33.73 -16.62 -21.91
CA HIS A 206 -34.20 -16.82 -20.54
C HIS A 206 -33.04 -16.67 -19.54
N GLY A 207 -33.33 -16.17 -18.34
CA GLY A 207 -32.28 -15.91 -17.36
C GLY A 207 -32.76 -15.21 -16.09
N SER A 208 -31.89 -14.38 -15.51
CA SER A 208 -32.17 -13.55 -14.32
C SER A 208 -31.44 -12.21 -14.43
N GLY A 209 -31.96 -11.14 -13.81
CA GLY A 209 -31.32 -9.82 -13.84
C GLY A 209 -31.40 -9.15 -15.21
N LEU A 210 -32.42 -9.49 -16.02
CA LEU A 210 -32.51 -9.11 -17.42
C LEU A 210 -33.41 -7.88 -17.70
N ALA A 211 -34.09 -7.34 -16.68
CA ALA A 211 -35.08 -6.28 -16.85
C ALA A 211 -34.53 -4.99 -17.46
N SER A 212 -33.23 -4.72 -17.26
CA SER A 212 -32.51 -3.54 -17.75
C SER A 212 -31.73 -3.81 -19.05
N ALA A 213 -32.04 -4.88 -19.79
CA ALA A 213 -31.37 -5.19 -21.05
C ALA A 213 -31.53 -4.08 -22.11
N THR A 214 -30.39 -3.58 -22.61
CA THR A 214 -30.34 -2.47 -23.60
C THR A 214 -29.96 -2.94 -25.00
N ALA A 215 -29.44 -4.16 -25.12
CA ALA A 215 -29.03 -4.77 -26.38
C ALA A 215 -28.90 -6.28 -26.23
N VAL A 216 -29.17 -6.99 -27.32
CA VAL A 216 -28.68 -8.35 -27.54
C VAL A 216 -27.69 -8.31 -28.69
N ARG A 217 -26.63 -9.11 -28.66
CA ARG A 217 -25.68 -9.26 -29.78
C ARG A 217 -25.69 -10.68 -30.27
N PHE A 218 -25.85 -10.86 -31.58
CA PHE A 218 -25.66 -12.13 -32.26
C PHE A 218 -24.32 -12.08 -32.98
N GLY A 219 -23.30 -12.66 -32.36
CA GLY A 219 -21.90 -12.46 -32.74
C GLY A 219 -21.49 -10.99 -32.59
N GLY A 220 -21.03 -10.38 -33.69
CA GLY A 220 -20.61 -8.98 -33.71
C GLY A 220 -21.74 -7.95 -33.77
N VAL A 221 -22.95 -8.34 -34.17
CA VAL A 221 -24.02 -7.41 -34.58
C VAL A 221 -25.03 -7.17 -33.46
N ARG A 222 -25.39 -5.90 -33.25
CA ARG A 222 -26.37 -5.46 -32.26
C ARG A 222 -27.80 -5.68 -32.77
N ALA A 223 -28.61 -6.38 -31.98
CA ALA A 223 -30.04 -6.54 -32.12
C ALA A 223 -30.79 -5.58 -31.20
N SER A 224 -31.95 -5.10 -31.66
CA SER A 224 -32.90 -4.37 -30.81
C SER A 224 -33.62 -5.33 -29.86
N VAL A 225 -33.70 -4.94 -28.59
CA VAL A 225 -34.56 -5.60 -27.61
C VAL A 225 -36.00 -5.15 -27.87
N THR A 226 -36.91 -6.10 -28.04
CA THR A 226 -38.35 -5.83 -28.25
C THR A 226 -39.14 -5.95 -26.96
N ASP A 227 -38.69 -6.78 -26.02
CA ASP A 227 -39.27 -6.93 -24.69
C ASP A 227 -38.20 -7.38 -23.69
N ALA A 228 -38.30 -6.93 -22.44
CA ALA A 228 -37.39 -7.33 -21.38
C ALA A 228 -38.12 -7.36 -20.04
N THR A 229 -38.01 -8.49 -19.35
CA THR A 229 -38.40 -8.66 -17.96
C THR A 229 -37.19 -9.17 -17.16
N ASP A 230 -37.33 -9.34 -15.85
CA ASP A 230 -36.22 -9.85 -15.04
C ASP A 230 -35.76 -11.26 -15.47
N THR A 231 -36.67 -12.07 -16.03
CA THR A 231 -36.40 -13.48 -16.36
C THR A 231 -36.31 -13.77 -17.86
N LEU A 232 -36.56 -12.80 -18.73
CA LEU A 232 -36.42 -12.98 -20.18
C LEU A 232 -36.09 -11.68 -20.94
N VAL A 233 -35.45 -11.84 -22.10
CA VAL A 233 -35.27 -10.78 -23.11
C VAL A 233 -35.68 -11.32 -24.45
N ARG A 234 -36.49 -10.55 -25.19
CA ARG A 234 -36.85 -10.85 -26.57
C ARG A 234 -36.09 -9.92 -27.50
N ALA A 235 -35.47 -10.49 -28.52
CA ALA A 235 -34.73 -9.75 -29.52
C ALA A 235 -34.97 -10.32 -30.91
N THR A 236 -34.80 -9.49 -31.93
CA THR A 236 -34.93 -9.90 -33.33
C THR A 236 -33.55 -10.12 -33.94
N VAL A 237 -33.33 -11.24 -34.63
CA VAL A 237 -32.05 -11.55 -35.28
C VAL A 237 -31.74 -10.46 -36.32
N PRO A 238 -30.64 -9.70 -36.17
CA PRO A 238 -30.34 -8.57 -37.05
C PRO A 238 -29.68 -9.03 -38.36
N ALA A 239 -29.73 -8.18 -39.39
CA ALA A 239 -29.01 -8.43 -40.64
C ALA A 239 -27.48 -8.47 -40.38
N GLY A 240 -26.80 -9.47 -40.95
CA GLY A 240 -25.37 -9.68 -40.74
C GLY A 240 -25.01 -10.41 -39.44
N ALA A 241 -26.01 -10.92 -38.69
CA ALA A 241 -25.76 -11.80 -37.56
C ALA A 241 -24.95 -13.03 -37.97
N THR A 242 -24.08 -13.50 -37.07
CA THR A 242 -23.31 -14.73 -37.23
C THR A 242 -23.67 -15.72 -36.14
N SER A 243 -23.64 -17.02 -36.46
CA SER A 243 -23.87 -18.09 -35.49
C SER A 243 -22.88 -18.04 -34.33
N GLY A 244 -23.35 -18.34 -33.12
CA GLY A 244 -22.56 -18.27 -31.89
C GLY A 244 -23.42 -17.93 -30.67
N PRO A 245 -22.84 -17.92 -29.45
CA PRO A 245 -23.58 -17.59 -28.23
C PRO A 245 -23.98 -16.11 -28.22
N PRO A 246 -25.29 -15.79 -28.14
CA PRO A 246 -25.71 -14.40 -28.02
C PRO A 246 -25.26 -13.78 -26.69
N ILE A 247 -25.01 -12.46 -26.70
CA ILE A 247 -24.64 -11.69 -25.51
C ILE A 247 -25.74 -10.66 -25.23
N VAL A 248 -26.29 -10.67 -24.02
CA VAL A 248 -27.21 -9.64 -23.52
C VAL A 248 -26.41 -8.60 -22.72
N ASN A 249 -26.59 -7.32 -23.03
CA ASN A 249 -25.95 -6.22 -22.30
C ASN A 249 -26.96 -5.50 -21.42
N THR A 250 -26.65 -5.37 -20.14
CA THR A 250 -27.35 -4.53 -19.16
C THR A 250 -26.38 -3.47 -18.60
N PRO A 251 -26.87 -2.41 -17.93
CA PRO A 251 -26.03 -1.50 -17.15
C PRO A 251 -25.19 -2.19 -16.06
N ASP A 252 -25.66 -3.34 -15.57
CA ASP A 252 -25.04 -4.11 -14.48
C ASP A 252 -24.04 -5.18 -14.96
N GLY A 253 -23.91 -5.36 -16.27
CA GLY A 253 -22.95 -6.29 -16.87
C GLY A 253 -23.43 -6.91 -18.18
N ALA A 254 -22.64 -7.85 -18.71
CA ALA A 254 -23.01 -8.63 -19.88
C ALA A 254 -23.21 -10.10 -19.50
N ALA A 255 -24.26 -10.71 -20.03
CA ALA A 255 -24.53 -12.14 -19.91
C ALA A 255 -24.32 -12.81 -21.27
N THR A 256 -23.59 -13.93 -21.29
CA THR A 256 -23.39 -14.73 -22.50
C THR A 256 -24.23 -15.99 -22.42
N SER A 257 -24.95 -16.31 -23.49
CA SER A 257 -25.71 -17.55 -23.56
C SER A 257 -24.79 -18.77 -23.48
N PRO A 258 -25.13 -19.79 -22.68
CA PRO A 258 -24.39 -21.06 -22.65
C PRO A 258 -24.58 -21.87 -23.94
N GLN A 259 -25.65 -21.59 -24.70
CA GLN A 259 -25.97 -22.26 -25.96
C GLN A 259 -25.78 -21.30 -27.15
N PRO A 260 -25.22 -21.77 -28.29
CA PRO A 260 -25.11 -20.96 -29.49
C PRO A 260 -26.48 -20.82 -30.18
N PHE A 261 -26.72 -19.66 -30.79
CA PHE A 261 -27.78 -19.48 -31.77
C PHE A 261 -27.23 -19.76 -33.18
N THR A 262 -27.99 -20.48 -34.01
CA THR A 262 -27.62 -20.77 -35.41
C THR A 262 -28.41 -19.86 -36.37
N VAL A 263 -27.72 -19.02 -37.12
CA VAL A 263 -28.32 -18.18 -38.17
C VAL A 263 -28.44 -19.00 -39.46
N GLU A 264 -29.63 -18.99 -40.07
CA GLU A 264 -29.96 -19.67 -41.34
C GLU A 264 -30.00 -18.73 -42.54
#